data_AF-A0A286FYG4-F1
#
_entry.id   AF-A0A286FYG4-F1
#
_cell.length_a   1.000
_cell.length_b   1.000
_cell.length_c   1.000
_cell.angle_alpha   90.00
_cell.angle_beta   90.00
_cell.angle_gamma   90.00
#
_symmetry.space_group_name_H-M   'P 1'
#
loop_
_entity.id
_entity.type
_entity.pdbx_description
1 polymer ?
#
loop_
_entity_poly.entity_id
_entity_poly.type
_entity_poly.pdbx_seq_one_letter_code
_entity_poly.pdbx_strand_id
1 'polypeptide(L)' 'MRTYDNPVIPGFHPDPSVCRVGDSYYLVCSSFEYFPGLPLFHGRDLVHWRQIGNVLDRPGQWALPDDAC' A
#
# COMPACT_ATOMS: atom_id res chain seq x y z
N MET A 1 -14.96 22.83 11.00
CA MET A 1 -14.30 21.52 11.23
C MET A 1 -14.22 20.83 9.88
N ARG A 2 -13.03 20.40 9.43
CA ARG A 2 -12.93 19.56 8.22
C ARG A 2 -13.32 18.14 8.63
N THR A 3 -14.29 17.57 7.93
CA THR A 3 -14.73 16.19 8.09
C THR A 3 -14.19 15.34 6.93
N TYR A 4 -14.13 14.04 7.12
CA TYR A 4 -13.81 13.08 6.07
C TYR A 4 -14.73 11.86 6.22
N ASP A 5 -14.89 11.11 5.14
CA ASP A 5 -15.70 9.91 5.13
C ASP A 5 -14.82 8.66 5.13
N ASN A 6 -15.25 7.64 5.87
CA ASN A 6 -14.62 6.33 5.84
C ASN A 6 -15.29 5.41 4.82
N PRO A 7 -14.54 4.43 4.26
CA PRO A 7 -13.10 4.21 4.45
C PRO A 7 -12.24 5.17 3.62
N VAL A 8 -11.11 5.61 4.17
CA VAL A 8 -10.15 6.51 3.47
C VAL A 8 -9.41 5.84 2.32
N ILE A 9 -9.32 4.51 2.34
CA ILE A 9 -8.85 3.68 1.22
C ILE A 9 -9.85 2.51 1.08
N PRO A 10 -10.82 2.57 0.15
CA PRO A 10 -11.80 1.51 -0.05
C PRO A 10 -11.20 0.30 -0.80
N GLY A 11 -11.93 -0.82 -0.82
CA GLY A 11 -11.55 -2.03 -1.57
C GLY A 11 -10.64 -2.98 -0.76
N PHE A 12 -9.84 -3.77 -1.47
CA PHE A 12 -8.97 -4.80 -0.89
C PHE A 12 -7.66 -4.19 -0.35
N HIS A 13 -7.75 -3.52 0.79
CA HIS A 13 -6.62 -2.90 1.49
C HIS A 13 -6.54 -3.35 2.95
N PRO A 14 -6.36 -4.66 3.20
CA PRO A 14 -6.29 -5.22 4.55
C PRO A 14 -4.96 -4.90 5.25
N ASP A 15 -4.95 -5.05 6.58
CA ASP A 15 -3.77 -4.92 7.44
C ASP A 15 -2.94 -3.64 7.23
N PRO A 16 -3.55 -2.44 7.32
CA PRO A 16 -2.83 -1.20 7.08
C PRO A 16 -1.71 -0.99 8.13
N SER A 17 -0.49 -0.80 7.65
CA SER A 17 0.66 -0.35 8.45
C SER A 17 1.18 0.99 7.94
N VAL A 18 1.36 1.96 8.83
CA VAL A 18 1.63 3.36 8.46
C VAL A 18 2.81 3.95 9.26
N CYS A 19 3.65 4.74 8.59
CA CYS A 19 4.70 5.54 9.23
C CYS A 19 4.76 6.97 8.66
N ARG A 20 5.53 7.85 9.33
CA ARG A 20 5.70 9.25 8.93
C ARG A 20 7.18 9.61 8.79
N VAL A 21 7.53 10.34 7.74
CA VAL A 21 8.85 10.97 7.54
C VAL A 21 8.64 12.43 7.12
N GLY A 22 9.03 13.37 7.99
CA GLY A 22 8.71 14.78 7.79
C GLY A 22 7.18 14.97 7.68
N ASP A 23 6.72 15.69 6.66
CA ASP A 23 5.29 15.94 6.43
C ASP A 23 4.60 14.87 5.56
N SER A 24 5.28 13.74 5.32
CA SER A 24 4.77 12.65 4.49
C SER A 24 4.42 11.42 5.31
N TYR A 25 3.27 10.83 5.00
CA TYR A 25 2.85 9.52 5.49
C TYR A 25 3.00 8.47 4.40
N TYR A 26 3.43 7.28 4.80
CA TYR A 26 3.53 6.11 3.95
C TYR A 26 2.73 4.97 4.57
N LEU A 27 1.91 4.31 3.77
CA LEU A 27 1.05 3.20 4.22
C LEU A 27 1.20 2.01 3.27
N VAL A 28 1.25 0.81 3.83
CA VAL A 28 1.19 -0.45 3.08
C VAL A 28 0.03 -1.31 3.55
N CYS A 29 -0.47 -2.16 2.66
CA CYS A 29 -1.50 -3.16 2.95
C CYS A 29 -1.03 -4.55 2.52
N SER A 30 -1.54 -5.61 3.16
CA SER A 30 -1.31 -6.99 2.73
C SER A 30 -1.91 -7.24 1.34
N SER A 31 -1.20 -8.00 0.49
CA SER A 31 -1.67 -8.38 -0.86
C SER A 31 -1.83 -9.90 -1.06
N PHE A 32 -1.48 -10.72 -0.07
CA PHE A 32 -1.47 -12.18 -0.16
C PHE A 32 -0.77 -12.68 -1.44
N GLU A 33 -1.42 -13.51 -2.26
CA GLU A 33 -0.90 -14.10 -3.48
C GLU A 33 -0.77 -13.13 -4.66
N TYR A 34 -1.29 -11.90 -4.56
CA TYR A 34 -1.27 -10.95 -5.67
C TYR A 34 0.11 -10.31 -5.85
N PHE A 35 0.57 -10.27 -7.10
CA PHE A 35 1.81 -9.63 -7.54
C PHE A 35 1.50 -8.59 -8.64
N PRO A 36 2.11 -7.39 -8.64
CA PRO A 36 3.05 -6.85 -7.65
C PRO A 36 2.40 -6.65 -6.27
N GLY A 37 3.14 -6.99 -5.20
CA GLY A 37 2.62 -7.13 -3.84
C GLY A 37 2.97 -5.98 -2.90
N LEU A 38 2.22 -5.89 -1.79
CA LEU A 38 2.32 -4.82 -0.78
C LEU A 38 2.18 -3.41 -1.40
N PRO A 39 0.97 -2.99 -1.81
CA PRO A 39 0.75 -1.67 -2.38
C PRO A 39 1.17 -0.57 -1.42
N LEU A 40 1.95 0.39 -1.93
CA LEU A 40 2.53 1.49 -1.16
C LEU A 40 1.79 2.80 -1.49
N PHE A 41 1.21 3.40 -0.46
CA PHE A 41 0.48 4.66 -0.52
C PHE A 41 1.28 5.81 0.10
N HIS A 42 1.11 7.00 -0.47
CA HIS A 42 1.62 8.26 0.08
C HIS A 42 0.48 9.25 0.29
N GLY A 43 0.57 10.00 1.38
CA GLY A 43 -0.37 11.06 1.74
C GLY A 43 0.29 12.09 2.66
N ARG A 44 -0.40 13.21 2.91
CA ARG A 44 0.07 14.28 3.83
C ARG A 44 -0.89 14.57 4.97
N ASP A 45 -2.11 14.07 4.90
CA ASP A 45 -3.21 14.42 5.81
C ASP A 45 -3.95 13.20 6.39
N LEU A 46 -3.42 11.98 6.20
CA LEU A 46 -4.02 10.70 6.62
C LEU A 46 -5.38 10.36 5.98
N VAL A 47 -5.91 11.21 5.10
CA VAL A 47 -7.23 11.04 4.47
C VAL A 47 -7.08 10.79 2.98
N HIS A 48 -6.26 11.58 2.27
CA HIS A 48 -6.06 11.46 0.84
C HIS A 48 -4.79 10.68 0.55
N TRP A 49 -4.97 9.50 -0.04
CA TRP A 49 -3.89 8.57 -0.34
C TRP A 49 -3.75 8.38 -1.84
N ARG A 50 -2.51 8.36 -2.32
CA ARG A 50 -2.17 7.99 -3.69
C ARG A 50 -1.24 6.78 -3.65
N GLN A 51 -1.59 5.71 -4.36
CA GLN A 51 -0.66 4.61 -4.55
C GLN A 51 0.52 5.09 -5.40
N ILE A 52 1.74 4.93 -4.88
CA ILE A 52 2.99 5.34 -5.53
C ILE A 52 3.81 4.15 -6.03
N GLY A 53 3.37 2.93 -5.75
CA GLY A 53 4.00 1.70 -6.21
C GLY A 53 3.56 0.48 -5.39
N ASN A 54 4.39 -0.55 -5.42
CA ASN A 54 4.28 -1.78 -4.64
C ASN A 54 5.67 -2.08 -4.07
N VAL A 55 5.76 -2.63 -2.86
CA VAL A 55 7.08 -2.94 -2.25
C VAL A 55 7.71 -4.18 -2.91
N LEU A 56 6.87 -5.14 -3.30
CA LEU A 56 7.28 -6.35 -4.01
C LEU A 56 6.94 -6.20 -5.49
N ASP A 57 7.82 -5.56 -6.25
CA ASP A 57 7.62 -5.23 -7.66
C ASP A 57 8.55 -5.98 -8.62
N ARG A 58 9.45 -6.83 -8.08
CA ARG A 58 10.38 -7.66 -8.87
C ARG A 58 10.25 -9.14 -8.49
N PRO A 59 10.34 -10.06 -9.47
CA PRO A 59 10.24 -11.49 -9.23
C PRO A 59 11.17 -11.99 -8.12
N GLY A 60 12.44 -11.54 -8.08
CA GLY A 60 13.40 -12.00 -7.05
C GLY A 60 13.16 -11.53 -5.61
N GLN A 61 12.16 -10.67 -5.36
CA GLN A 61 11.75 -10.27 -4.01
C GLN A 61 10.72 -11.23 -3.40
N TRP A 62 10.18 -12.13 -4.21
CA TRP A 62 9.27 -13.18 -3.81
C TRP A 62 9.85 -14.51 -4.28
N ALA A 63 9.75 -15.57 -3.48
CA ALA A 63 10.09 -16.90 -3.97
C ALA A 63 8.95 -17.40 -4.87
N LEU A 64 8.81 -16.78 -6.05
CA LEU A 64 7.96 -17.31 -7.11
C LEU A 64 8.64 -18.58 -7.65
N PRO A 65 7.92 -19.68 -7.85
CA PRO A 65 8.47 -20.79 -8.62
C PRO A 65 8.80 -20.30 -10.03
N ASP A 66 9.82 -20.88 -10.66
CA ASP A 66 10.38 -20.41 -11.95
C ASP A 66 9.35 -20.35 -13.09
N ASP A 67 8.18 -21.00 -12.92
CA ASP A 67 7.06 -21.09 -13.85
C ASP A 67 5.91 -20.10 -13.57
N ALA A 68 6.01 -19.25 -12.54
CA ALA A 68 5.00 -18.24 -12.25
C ALA A 68 5.14 -17.02 -13.17
N CYS A 69 4.64 -17.14 -14.41
CA CYS A 69 4.33 -16.02 -15.29
C CYS A 69 3.11 -16.33 -16.16
#